data_AF-A0A947JSR2-F1
#
_entry.id   AF-A0A947JSR2-F1
#
_cell.length_a   1.000
_cell.length_b   1.000
_cell.length_c   1.000
_cell.angle_alpha   90.00
_cell.angle_beta   90.00
_cell.angle_gamma   90.00
#
_symmetry.space_group_name_H-M   'P 1'
#
loop_
_entity.id
_entity.type
_entity.pdbx_description
1 polymer ?
#
loop_
_entity_poly.entity_id
_entity_poly.type
_entity_poly.pdbx_seq_one_letter_code
_entity_poly.pdbx_strand_id
1 'polypeptide(L)'
;GYRSFQQDFIMEDVRFGDTFLAFSLYLKTASKSKVLTKQLAMDMIVGLLEEYPELETISIQVCRMSDNDKMVIYGRAEYEKKSGEVNWRFN
;
A
#
# COMPACT_ATOMS: atom_id res chain seq x y z
N GLY A 1 -13.90 -19.34 -2.38
CA GLY A 1 -13.13 -19.06 -3.60
C GLY A 1 -12.34 -17.78 -3.39
N TYR A 2 -11.03 -17.87 -3.22
CA TYR A 2 -10.11 -16.75 -2.91
C TYR A 2 -9.84 -15.80 -4.09
N ARG A 3 -10.63 -15.89 -5.17
CA ARG A 3 -10.41 -15.16 -6.44
C ARG A 3 -11.05 -13.76 -6.49
N SER A 4 -11.79 -13.32 -5.47
CA SER A 4 -12.52 -12.04 -5.53
C SER A 4 -11.77 -10.83 -4.99
N PHE A 5 -10.65 -10.98 -4.26
CA PHE A 5 -9.90 -9.84 -3.72
C PHE A 5 -9.02 -9.12 -4.77
N GLN A 6 -8.92 -9.65 -5.99
CA GLN A 6 -8.09 -9.08 -7.07
C GLN A 6 -8.68 -7.81 -7.72
N GLN A 7 -9.84 -7.27 -7.30
CA GLN A 7 -10.50 -6.16 -8.02
C GLN A 7 -10.93 -4.94 -7.17
N ASP A 8 -10.59 -4.90 -5.88
CA ASP A 8 -11.11 -3.87 -4.97
C ASP A 8 -10.18 -2.68 -4.71
N PHE A 9 -9.09 -2.55 -5.48
CA PHE A 9 -8.18 -1.43 -5.31
C PHE A 9 -7.69 -0.80 -6.62
N ILE A 10 -7.38 0.48 -6.55
CA ILE A 10 -6.79 1.28 -7.64
C ILE A 10 -5.46 1.85 -7.11
N MET A 11 -4.42 1.81 -7.93
CA MET A 11 -3.14 2.45 -7.63
C MET A 11 -3.08 3.78 -8.38
N GLU A 12 -2.83 4.89 -7.69
CA GLU A 12 -2.61 6.20 -8.32
C GLU A 12 -1.36 6.89 -7.75
N ASP A 13 -0.87 7.89 -8.49
CA ASP A 13 0.31 8.73 -8.18
C ASP A 13 1.59 7.92 -7.96
N VAL A 14 1.90 7.02 -8.91
CA VAL A 14 3.11 6.20 -8.88
C VAL A 14 4.32 7.07 -9.23
N ARG A 15 5.22 7.27 -8.26
CA ARG A 15 6.53 7.87 -8.48
C ARG A 15 7.59 6.78 -8.52
N PHE A 16 8.15 6.57 -9.70
CA PHE A 16 9.32 5.73 -9.92
C PHE A 16 10.58 6.61 -9.97
N GLY A 17 11.51 6.35 -9.06
CA GLY A 17 12.93 6.57 -9.30
C GLY A 17 13.60 5.21 -9.57
N ASP A 18 14.85 5.20 -10.00
CA ASP A 18 15.56 3.94 -10.33
C ASP A 18 15.59 2.92 -9.16
N THR A 19 15.48 3.39 -7.91
CA THR A 19 15.45 2.54 -6.71
C THR A 19 14.32 2.89 -5.73
N PHE A 20 13.36 3.72 -6.15
CA PHE A 20 12.30 4.24 -5.28
C PHE A 20 10.93 4.03 -5.90
N LEU A 21 10.00 3.51 -5.09
CA LEU A 21 8.60 3.35 -5.48
C LEU A 21 7.68 3.96 -4.43
N ALA A 22 6.85 4.92 -4.82
CA ALA A 22 5.77 5.40 -3.96
C ALA A 22 4.45 5.51 -4.70
N PHE A 23 3.36 5.09 -4.07
CA PHE A 23 2.01 5.19 -4.62
C PHE A 23 0.93 5.17 -3.54
N SER A 24 -0.27 5.59 -3.93
CA SER A 24 -1.46 5.47 -3.07
C SER A 24 -2.30 4.26 -3.48
N LEU A 25 -2.63 3.42 -2.51
CA LEU A 25 -3.53 2.28 -2.64
C LEU A 25 -4.95 2.69 -2.24
N TYR A 26 -5.84 2.84 -3.20
CA TYR A 26 -7.24 3.21 -2.98
C TYR A 26 -8.11 1.97 -2.85
N LEU A 27 -8.68 1.76 -1.66
CA LEU A 27 -9.65 0.69 -1.41
C LEU A 27 -11.05 1.14 -1.82
N LYS A 28 -11.70 0.37 -2.69
CA LYS A 28 -13.09 0.60 -3.13
C LYS A 28 -14.11 0.26 -2.05
N THR A 29 -13.80 -0.71 -1.19
CA THR A 29 -14.71 -1.18 -0.14
C THR A 29 -14.29 -0.66 1.23
N ALA A 30 -15.29 -0.43 2.09
CA ALA A 30 -15.03 -0.14 3.49
C ALA A 30 -14.40 -1.37 4.15
N SER A 31 -13.07 -1.40 4.28
CA SER A 31 -12.48 -2.38 5.18
C SER A 31 -12.90 -2.02 6.60
N LYS A 32 -13.68 -2.91 7.24
CA LYS A 32 -14.03 -2.79 8.66
C LYS A 32 -12.79 -2.95 9.56
N SER A 33 -11.66 -3.41 9.03
CA SER A 33 -10.47 -3.74 9.82
C SER A 33 -9.24 -3.02 9.31
N LYS A 34 -8.73 -2.09 10.13
CA LYS A 34 -7.42 -1.44 9.95
C LYS A 34 -6.26 -2.46 9.91
N VAL A 35 -6.45 -3.64 10.53
CA VAL A 35 -5.46 -4.72 10.52
C VAL A 35 -5.33 -5.33 9.13
N LEU A 36 -6.46 -5.57 8.44
CA LEU A 36 -6.44 -6.11 7.08
C LEU A 36 -5.82 -5.14 6.08
N THR A 37 -6.08 -3.84 6.22
CA THR A 37 -5.49 -2.81 5.33
C THR A 37 -3.97 -2.70 5.54
N LYS A 38 -3.50 -2.83 6.78
CA LYS A 38 -2.08 -2.88 7.12
C LYS A 38 -1.41 -4.12 6.52
N GLN A 39 -2.02 -5.30 6.72
CA GLN A 39 -1.47 -6.56 6.20
C GLN A 39 -1.37 -6.54 4.68
N LEU A 40 -2.42 -6.08 3.98
CA LEU A 40 -2.41 -5.94 2.52
C LEU A 40 -1.25 -5.09 2.03
N ALA A 41 -1.01 -3.92 2.63
CA ALA A 41 0.09 -3.05 2.23
C ALA A 41 1.47 -3.68 2.52
N MET A 42 1.61 -4.41 3.63
CA MET A 42 2.84 -5.15 3.96
C MET A 42 3.10 -6.27 2.95
N ASP A 43 2.09 -7.07 2.62
CA ASP A 43 2.19 -8.16 1.65
C ASP A 43 2.55 -7.62 0.26
N MET A 44 1.98 -6.47 -0.13
CA MET A 44 2.34 -5.81 -1.39
C MET A 44 3.80 -5.36 -1.42
N ILE A 45 4.33 -4.80 -0.32
CA ILE A 45 5.76 -4.43 -0.24
C ILE A 45 6.63 -5.67 -0.44
N VAL A 46 6.31 -6.79 0.22
CA VAL A 46 7.08 -8.04 0.07
C VAL A 46 7.05 -8.52 -1.39
N GLY A 47 5.88 -8.57 -2.01
CA GLY A 47 5.76 -8.96 -3.42
C GLY A 47 6.53 -8.03 -4.37
N LEU A 48 6.51 -6.71 -4.11
CA LEU A 48 7.26 -5.73 -4.88
C LEU A 48 8.78 -5.90 -4.72
N LEU A 49 9.27 -6.29 -3.55
CA LEU A 49 10.70 -6.57 -3.34
C LEU A 49 11.15 -7.86 -4.02
N GLU A 50 10.26 -8.85 -4.16
CA GLU A 50 10.53 -10.07 -4.93
C GLU A 50 10.58 -9.80 -6.44
N GLU A 51 9.69 -8.93 -6.95
CA GLU A 51 9.61 -8.58 -8.37
C GLU A 51 10.68 -7.55 -8.79
N TYR A 52 11.01 -6.60 -7.91
CA TYR A 52 11.95 -5.49 -8.13
C TYR A 52 12.98 -5.40 -6.99
N PRO A 53 13.97 -6.32 -6.92
CA PRO A 53 14.95 -6.39 -5.83
C PRO A 53 15.92 -5.18 -5.76
N GLU A 54 15.97 -4.39 -6.83
CA GLU A 54 16.71 -3.13 -6.92
C GLU A 54 16.09 -2.02 -6.07
N LEU A 55 14.81 -2.12 -5.69
CA LEU A 55 14.15 -1.10 -4.89
C LEU A 55 14.81 -0.98 -3.51
N GLU A 56 15.25 0.23 -3.19
CA GLU A 56 15.80 0.60 -1.90
C GLU A 56 14.74 1.16 -0.97
N THR A 57 13.65 1.70 -1.51
CA THR A 57 12.59 2.32 -0.72
C THR A 57 11.24 2.13 -1.38
N ILE A 58 10.25 1.70 -0.59
CA ILE A 58 8.86 1.55 -1.04
C ILE A 58 7.95 2.29 -0.06
N SER A 59 7.02 3.10 -0.58
CA SER A 59 6.03 3.83 0.23
C SER A 59 4.63 3.63 -0.33
N ILE A 60 3.75 3.02 0.46
CA ILE A 60 2.37 2.74 0.07
C ILE A 60 1.44 3.46 1.03
N GLN A 61 0.72 4.48 0.55
CA GLN A 61 -0.31 5.15 1.33
C GLN A 61 -1.66 4.48 1.10
N VAL A 62 -2.29 3.93 2.13
CA VAL A 62 -3.58 3.25 2.00
C VAL A 62 -4.71 4.22 2.27
N CYS A 63 -5.53 4.45 1.26
CA CYS A 63 -6.63 5.40 1.27
C CYS A 63 -7.94 4.71 0.88
N ARG A 64 -9.07 5.34 1.22
CA ARG A 64 -10.38 5.02 0.67
C ARG A 64 -11.10 6.30 0.28
N MET A 65 -11.74 6.27 -0.88
CA MET A 65 -12.74 7.28 -1.24
C MET A 65 -14.08 6.87 -0.63
N SER A 66 -14.64 7.73 0.21
CA SER A 66 -16.00 7.53 0.74
C SER A 66 -17.04 7.98 -0.29
N ASP A 67 -18.29 7.53 -0.10
CA ASP A 67 -19.42 7.84 -0.98
C ASP A 67 -19.76 9.35 -1.05
N ASN A 68 -19.16 10.17 -0.17
CA ASN A 68 -19.33 11.62 -0.11
C ASN A 68 -18.07 12.39 -0.58
N ASP A 69 -17.25 11.78 -1.46
CA ASP A 69 -15.97 12.32 -1.95
C ASP A 69 -14.93 12.67 -0.85
N LYS A 70 -15.18 12.27 0.40
CA LYS A 70 -14.18 12.40 1.47
C LYS A 70 -13.20 11.26 1.40
N MET A 71 -11.91 11.59 1.37
CA MET A 71 -10.82 10.62 1.46
C MET A 71 -10.56 10.25 2.92
N VAL A 72 -10.52 8.95 3.21
CA VAL A 72 -10.11 8.40 4.50
C VAL A 72 -8.72 7.79 4.32
N ILE A 73 -7.74 8.29 5.07
CA ILE A 73 -6.38 7.74 5.09
C ILE A 73 -6.32 6.72 6.23
N TYR A 74 -6.04 5.46 5.92
CA TYR A 74 -5.89 4.41 6.94
C TYR A 74 -4.51 4.40 7.57
N GLY A 75 -3.50 4.77 6.79
CA GLY A 75 -2.10 4.80 7.19
C GLY A 75 -1.19 4.62 6.00
N ARG A 76 0.10 4.44 6.29
CA ARG A 76 1.15 4.29 5.29
C ARG A 76 2.08 3.16 5.68
N ALA A 77 2.39 2.29 4.73
CA ALA A 77 3.45 1.31 4.83
C ALA A 77 4.71 1.86 4.16
N GLU A 78 5.86 1.76 4.82
CA GLU A 78 7.14 2.26 4.32
C GLU A 78 8.20 1.17 4.52
N TYR A 79 8.98 0.89 3.49
CA TYR A 79 10.14 0.02 3.54
C TYR A 79 11.38 0.83 3.18
N GLU A 80 12.46 0.62 3.93
CA GLU A 80 13.78 1.14 3.63
C GLU A 80 14.80 0.01 3.71
N LYS A 81 15.55 -0.22 2.64
CA LYS A 81 16.55 -1.30 2.56
C LYS A 81 17.67 -1.17 3.58
N LYS A 82 17.97 0.06 4.02
CA LYS A 82 18.97 0.34 5.07
C LYS A 82 18.57 -0.23 6.44
N SER A 83 17.30 -0.16 6.80
CA SER A 83 16.79 -0.76 8.04
C SER A 83 16.41 -2.23 7.83
N GLY A 84 16.02 -2.61 6.60
CA GLY A 84 15.50 -3.94 6.30
C GLY A 84 14.10 -4.17 6.89
N GLU A 85 13.45 -3.12 7.39
CA GLU A 85 12.19 -3.21 8.12
C GLU A 85 11.04 -2.55 7.34
N VAL A 86 9.87 -3.20 7.38
CA VAL A 86 8.61 -2.61 6.91
C VAL A 86 7.91 -1.94 8.08
N ASN A 87 7.79 -0.62 8.00
CA ASN A 87 7.16 0.22 9.01
C ASN A 87 5.72 0.57 8.62
N TRP A 88 4.85 0.71 9.61
CA TRP A 88 3.49 1.19 9.41
C TRP A 88 3.21 2.42 10.28
N ARG A 89 2.74 3.49 9.65
CA ARG A 89 2.34 4.73 10.33
C ARG A 89 0.83 4.92 10.23
N PHE A 90 0.17 5.06 11.37
CA PHE A 90 -1.23 5.47 11.43
C PHE A 90 -1.32 6.99 11.23
N ASN A 91 -2.37 7.43 10.54
CA ASN A 91 -2.74 8.84 10.43
C ASN A 91 -3.89 9.16 11.40
#